data_AF-A0A3N5UE38-F1
#
_entry.id   AF-A0A3N5UE38-F1
#
_cell.length_a   1.000
_cell.length_b   1.000
_cell.length_c   1.000
_cell.angle_alpha   90.00
_cell.angle_beta   90.00
_cell.angle_gamma   90.00
#
_symmetry.space_group_name_H-M   'P 1'
#
loop_
_entity.id
_entity.type
_entity.pdbx_description
1 polymer ?
#
loop_
_entity_poly.entity_id
_entity_poly.type
_entity_poly.pdbx_seq_one_letter_code
_entity_poly.pdbx_strand_id
1 'polypeptide(L)' 'MELKDPTTYTNLSQGKIRHIDFRIGVDFSTRALEIEARYQLSEPVHGSLYLDTFKIDLTQARTNGRELER' A
#
# COMPACT_ATOMS: atom_id res chain seq x y z
N MET A 1 -17.78 -3.47 -18.24
CA MET A 1 -16.53 -3.00 -18.85
C MET A 1 -15.75 -2.31 -17.75
N GLU A 2 -14.71 -2.96 -17.21
CA GLU A 2 -13.83 -2.27 -16.25
C GLU A 2 -12.98 -1.28 -17.04
N LEU A 3 -13.12 0.00 -16.71
CA LEU A 3 -12.26 1.04 -17.24
C LEU A 3 -10.88 0.85 -16.58
N LYS A 4 -9.95 0.21 -17.30
CA LYS A 4 -8.57 0.10 -16.85
C LYS A 4 -7.89 1.45 -17.07
N ASP A 5 -7.53 2.11 -15.97
CA ASP A 5 -6.70 3.30 -16.01
C ASP A 5 -5.29 2.91 -16.52
N PRO A 6 -4.81 3.45 -17.65
CA PRO A 6 -3.53 3.08 -18.22
C PRO A 6 -2.32 3.64 -17.46
N THR A 7 -2.54 4.49 -16.44
CA THR A 7 -1.49 5.19 -15.70
C THR A 7 -1.14 4.53 -14.36
N THR A 8 -1.78 3.41 -14.04
CA THR A 8 -1.63 2.68 -12.77
C THR A 8 -1.39 1.20 -13.00
N TYR A 9 -0.55 0.59 -12.17
CA TYR A 9 -0.40 -0.86 -12.07
C TYR A 9 -1.32 -1.46 -11.00
N THR A 10 -1.94 -0.62 -10.15
CA THR A 10 -2.94 -1.04 -9.17
C THR A 10 -4.12 -1.69 -9.89
N ASN A 11 -4.54 -2.85 -9.39
CA ASN A 11 -5.74 -3.52 -9.88
C ASN A 11 -6.89 -3.32 -8.87
N LEU A 12 -7.83 -2.44 -9.21
CA LEU A 12 -8.97 -2.08 -8.36
C LEU A 12 -9.95 -3.24 -8.11
N SER A 13 -9.91 -4.31 -8.91
CA SER A 13 -10.70 -5.53 -8.67
C SER A 13 -10.16 -6.38 -7.51
N GLN A 14 -8.90 -6.17 -7.09
CA GLN A 14 -8.26 -6.95 -6.03
C GLN A 14 -8.60 -6.50 -4.63
N GLY A 15 -9.27 -5.35 -4.48
CA GLY A 15 -9.60 -4.81 -3.18
C GLY A 15 -9.96 -3.34 -3.27
N LYS A 16 -11.05 -2.96 -2.61
CA LYS A 16 -11.44 -1.56 -2.48
C LYS A 16 -10.92 -1.01 -1.18
N ILE A 17 -10.05 -0.01 -1.25
CA ILE A 17 -9.58 0.71 -0.06
C ILE A 17 -10.72 1.57 0.47
N ARG A 18 -11.07 1.37 1.74
CA ARG A 18 -12.06 2.16 2.48
C ARG A 18 -11.41 3.32 3.23
N HIS A 19 -10.23 3.09 3.78
CA HIS A 19 -9.51 4.08 4.57
C HIS A 19 -8.01 3.82 4.53
N ILE A 20 -7.22 4.87 4.64
CA ILE A 20 -5.77 4.80 4.77
C ILE A 20 -5.36 5.65 5.96
N ASP A 21 -4.67 5.05 6.93
CA ASP A 21 -4.02 5.75 8.03
C ASP A 21 -2.52 5.86 7.71
N PHE A 22 -1.99 7.09 7.69
CA PHE A 22 -0.59 7.35 7.47
C PHE A 22 0.06 7.83 8.76
N ARG A 23 1.13 7.17 9.17
CA ARG A 23 2.05 7.67 10.19
C ARG A 23 3.34 8.04 9.49
N ILE A 24 3.70 9.31 9.58
CA ILE A 24 4.83 9.87 8.83
C ILE A 24 5.82 10.47 9.83
N GLY A 25 7.01 9.90 9.89
CA GLY A 25 8.19 10.50 10.49
C GLY A 25 8.97 11.28 9.43
N VAL A 26 9.44 12.48 9.79
CA VAL A 26 10.25 13.31 8.90
C VAL A 26 11.67 13.35 9.44
N ASP A 27 12.63 12.90 8.64
CA ASP A 27 14.05 13.05 8.93
C ASP A 27 14.66 14.10 8.01
N PHE A 28 14.88 15.29 8.56
CA PHE A 28 15.48 16.41 7.83
C PHE A 28 16.98 16.21 7.55
N SER A 29 17.67 15.36 8.32
CA SER A 29 19.11 15.11 8.14
C SER A 29 19.36 14.26 6.89
N THR A 30 18.52 13.24 6.68
CA THR A 30 18.58 12.36 5.51
C THR A 30 17.67 12.83 4.37
N ARG A 31 16.82 13.83 4.62
CA ARG A 31 15.78 14.32 3.69
C ARG A 31 14.82 13.20 3.26
N ALA A 32 14.54 12.28 4.17
CA ALA A 32 13.69 11.13 3.95
C ALA A 32 12.42 11.20 4.80
N LEU A 33 11.39 10.51 4.34
CA LEU A 33 10.17 10.26 5.10
C LEU A 33 10.14 8.78 5.48
N GLU A 34 10.01 8.50 6.77
CA GLU A 34 9.67 7.17 7.25
C GLU A 34 8.14 7.08 7.32
N ILE A 35 7.55 6.20 6.52
CA ILE A 35 6.10 6.14 6.35
C ILE A 35 5.60 4.75 6.71
N GLU A 36 4.66 4.67 7.65
CA GLU A 36 3.79 3.51 7.84
C GLU A 36 2.41 3.84 7.27
N ALA A 37 2.00 3.09 6.23
CA ALA A 37 0.69 3.20 5.60
C ALA A 37 -0.16 1.98 5.95
N ARG A 38 -1.30 2.20 6.63
CA ARG A 38 -2.25 1.15 6.99
C ARG A 38 -3.50 1.25 6.13
N TYR A 39 -3.63 0.30 5.21
CA TYR A 39 -4.78 0.21 4.32
C TYR A 39 -5.89 -0.63 4.97
N GLN A 40 -7.09 -0.05 5.09
CA GLN A 40 -8.29 -0.78 5.45
C GLN A 40 -9.10 -1.05 4.18
N LEU A 41 -9.34 -2.32 3.88
CA LEU A 41 -10.16 -2.72 2.74
C LEU A 41 -11.63 -2.82 3.16
N SER A 42 -12.54 -2.55 2.22
CA SER A 42 -13.99 -2.71 2.44
C SER A 42 -14.37 -4.15 2.75
N GLU A 43 -13.69 -5.11 2.12
CA GLU A 43 -13.84 -6.54 2.33
C GLU A 43 -12.46 -7.21 2.38
N PRO A 44 -12.29 -8.31 3.12
CA PRO A 44 -11.07 -9.12 3.03
C PRO A 44 -10.89 -9.64 1.62
N VAL A 45 -9.66 -9.66 1.14
CA VAL A 45 -9.32 -10.11 -0.21
C VAL A 45 -8.49 -11.38 -0.11
N HIS A 46 -8.77 -12.33 -1.00
CA HIS A 46 -7.96 -13.53 -1.14
C HIS A 46 -6.97 -13.34 -2.28
N GLY A 47 -5.68 -13.42 -1.99
CA GLY A 47 -4.60 -13.30 -2.97
C GLY A 47 -3.86 -11.96 -2.93
N SER A 48 -3.31 -11.57 -4.07
CA SER A 48 -2.45 -10.39 -4.19
C SER A 48 -3.23 -9.08 -4.16
N LEU A 49 -2.63 -8.05 -3.57
CA LEU A 49 -3.06 -6.66 -3.66
C LEU A 49 -1.91 -5.85 -4.27
N TYR A 50 -2.07 -5.38 -5.50
CA TYR A 50 -1.06 -4.55 -6.16
C TYR A 50 -1.27 -3.08 -5.81
N LEU A 51 -0.20 -2.43 -5.34
CA LEU A 51 -0.16 -1.00 -5.03
C LEU A 51 0.95 -0.36 -5.85
N ASP A 52 0.67 0.83 -6.39
CA ASP A 52 1.70 1.62 -7.07
C ASP A 52 2.71 2.18 -6.08
N THR A 53 3.98 2.11 -6.46
CA THR A 53 5.07 2.70 -5.71
C THR A 53 6.08 3.31 -6.68
N PHE A 54 6.70 4.42 -6.30
CA PHE A 54 7.77 5.03 -7.09
C PHE A 54 8.83 5.59 -6.16
N LYS A 55 10.06 5.07 -6.28
CA LYS A 55 11.22 5.45 -5.47
C LYS A 55 10.97 5.35 -3.95
N ILE A 56 10.23 4.33 -3.53
CA ILE A 56 10.13 3.97 -2.12
C ILE A 56 11.08 2.81 -1.83
N ASP A 57 11.67 2.82 -0.65
CA ASP A 57 12.30 1.62 -0.09
C ASP A 57 11.29 0.95 0.83
N LEU A 58 10.63 -0.11 0.35
CA LEU A 58 9.71 -0.87 1.17
C LEU A 58 10.56 -1.66 2.18
N THR A 59 10.41 -1.39 3.47
CA THR A 59 11.14 -2.09 4.52
C THR A 59 10.38 -3.33 4.98
N GLN A 60 9.07 -3.23 5.17
CA GLN A 60 8.23 -4.30 5.68
C GLN A 60 6.80 -4.22 5.14
N ALA A 61 6.14 -5.39 5.01
CA ALA A 61 4.71 -5.49 4.75
C ALA A 61 4.05 -6.45 5.74
N ARG A 62 2.87 -6.12 6.25
CA ARG A 62 2.11 -6.95 7.20
C ARG A 62 0.64 -7.02 6.82
N THR A 63 0.01 -8.17 7.07
CA THR A 63 -1.44 -8.36 6.99
C THR A 63 -1.97 -9.02 8.25
N ASN A 64 -3.07 -8.51 8.82
CA ASN A 64 -3.68 -9.06 10.04
C ASN A 64 -2.67 -9.34 11.17
N GLY A 65 -1.69 -8.44 11.34
CA GLY A 65 -0.63 -8.53 12.35
C GLY A 65 0.52 -9.49 12.03
N ARG A 66 0.49 -10.18 10.89
CA ARG A 66 1.55 -11.10 10.44
C ARG A 66 2.37 -10.47 9.32
N GLU A 67 3.67 -10.69 9.36
CA GLU A 67 4.56 -10.28 8.28
C GLU A 67 4.28 -11.08 7.01
N LEU A 68 4.32 -10.41 5.86
CA LEU A 68 4.28 -11.05 4.56
C LEU A 68 5.70 -11.43 4.17
N GLU A 69 5.93 -12.72 3.94
CA GLU A 69 7.19 -13.18 3.34
C GLU A 69 7.28 -12.67 1.89
N ARG A 70 8.48 -12.24 1.49
CA ARG A 70 8.76 -11.71 0.16
C ARG A 70 9.04 -12.82 -0.84
#